data_AF-G0R2M7-F1
#
_entry.id   AF-G0R2M7-F1
#
_cell.length_a   1.000
_cell.length_b   1.000
_cell.length_c   1.000
_cell.angle_alpha   90.00
_cell.angle_beta   90.00
_cell.angle_gamma   90.00
#
_symmetry.space_group_name_H-M   'P 1'
#
loop_
_entity.id
_entity.type
_entity.pdbx_description
1 polymer ?
#
loop_
_entity_poly.entity_id
_entity_poly.type
_entity_poly.pdbx_seq_one_letter_code
_entity_poly.pdbx_strand_id
1 'polypeptide(L)'
;KQKNKKLKQNMVHVPKQTKIKIYKQLLNDGVFVLKKDFQGNHEETGVPNLHCYILLRSLKDRGLMEEVYNWGFTYLYLNLKGCEYLKEKLGISADNVIPNTFKASKQNYISREEEDEEGRAKRRFNNPRGGARGEGGRRGYGQGGRRREGENQGEEQQQQEQQQEQTAQ
;
A
#
# COMPACT_ATOMS: atom_id res chain seq x y z
N LYS A 1 26.17 -14.71 59.62
CA LYS A 1 26.29 -14.15 58.25
C LYS A 1 25.00 -14.40 57.47
N GLN A 2 24.01 -13.51 57.60
CA GLN A 2 22.77 -13.59 56.82
C GLN A 2 23.10 -13.18 55.38
N LYS A 3 22.92 -14.13 54.44
CA LYS A 3 23.09 -13.86 53.01
C LYS A 3 21.88 -13.06 52.54
N ASN A 4 22.08 -11.78 52.22
CA ASN A 4 21.11 -10.95 51.52
C ASN A 4 20.77 -11.60 50.17
N LYS A 5 19.69 -12.39 50.13
CA LYS A 5 19.05 -12.79 48.87
C LYS A 5 18.43 -11.53 48.27
N LYS A 6 19.19 -10.84 47.39
CA LYS A 6 18.60 -9.86 46.48
C LYS A 6 17.49 -10.57 45.73
N LEU A 7 16.25 -10.09 45.87
CA LEU A 7 15.13 -10.55 45.07
C LEU A 7 15.51 -10.38 43.59
N LYS A 8 15.68 -11.49 42.88
CA LYS A 8 15.85 -11.46 41.42
C LYS A 8 14.54 -10.91 40.87
N GLN A 9 14.53 -9.63 40.50
CA GLN A 9 13.40 -9.10 39.76
C GLN A 9 13.36 -9.85 38.43
N ASN A 10 12.28 -10.61 38.21
CA ASN A 10 11.96 -11.24 36.92
C ASN A 10 11.55 -10.15 35.92
N MET A 11 12.46 -9.22 35.65
CA MET A 11 12.24 -8.16 34.68
C MET A 11 12.65 -8.71 33.31
N VAL A 12 11.68 -8.77 32.39
CA VAL A 12 11.94 -9.22 31.03
C VAL A 12 12.84 -8.19 30.34
N HIS A 13 14.05 -8.62 29.97
CA HIS A 13 14.97 -7.82 29.18
C HIS A 13 14.90 -8.24 27.71
N VAL A 14 14.65 -7.28 26.81
CA VAL A 14 14.71 -7.54 25.35
C VAL A 14 16.15 -7.27 24.88
N PRO A 15 16.90 -8.28 24.43
CA PRO A 15 18.28 -8.08 24.00
C PRO A 15 18.33 -7.23 22.73
N LYS A 16 19.39 -6.43 22.59
CA LYS A 16 19.57 -5.47 21.49
C LYS A 16 19.53 -6.16 20.12
N GLN A 17 20.09 -7.36 19.99
CA GLN A 17 20.09 -8.15 18.76
C GLN A 17 18.67 -8.49 18.30
N THR A 18 17.82 -8.98 19.21
CA THR A 18 16.41 -9.30 18.94
C THR A 18 15.61 -8.05 18.54
N LYS A 19 15.85 -6.93 19.21
CA LYS A 19 15.22 -5.65 18.87
C LYS A 19 15.59 -5.20 17.45
N ILE A 20 16.86 -5.25 17.09
CA ILE A 20 17.33 -4.92 15.75
C ILE A 20 16.74 -5.88 14.72
N LYS A 21 16.66 -7.18 15.03
CA LYS A 21 16.07 -8.19 14.14
C LYS A 21 14.61 -7.88 13.81
N ILE A 22 13.80 -7.57 14.82
CA ILE A 22 12.39 -7.19 14.63
C ILE A 22 12.28 -5.91 13.79
N TYR A 23 13.06 -4.87 14.11
CA TYR A 23 13.02 -3.61 13.37
C TYR A 23 13.42 -3.76 11.90
N LYS A 24 14.40 -4.61 11.60
CA LYS A 24 14.79 -4.93 10.23
C LYS A 24 13.66 -5.61 9.45
N GLN A 25 13.02 -6.61 10.05
CA GLN A 25 11.88 -7.30 9.43
C GLN A 25 10.75 -6.30 9.14
N LEU A 26 10.41 -5.50 10.13
CA LEU A 26 9.33 -4.52 10.06
C LEU A 26 9.61 -3.45 8.99
N LEU A 27 10.85 -3.02 8.83
CA LEU A 27 11.23 -2.07 7.77
C LEU A 27 11.23 -2.70 6.37
N ASN A 28 11.53 -4.00 6.24
CA ASN A 28 11.50 -4.68 4.96
C ASN A 28 10.06 -4.88 4.46
N ASP A 29 9.18 -5.39 5.33
CA ASP A 29 7.83 -5.75 4.93
C ASP A 29 6.87 -4.56 5.05
N GLY A 30 7.02 -3.75 6.10
CA GLY A 30 6.10 -2.66 6.44
C GLY A 30 4.84 -3.12 7.17
N VAL A 31 4.72 -4.41 7.46
CA VAL A 31 3.62 -5.04 8.21
C VAL A 31 4.23 -5.99 9.23
N PHE A 32 3.55 -6.20 10.37
CA PHE A 32 3.91 -7.24 11.32
C PHE A 32 2.64 -7.92 11.86
N VAL A 33 2.65 -9.25 11.95
CA VAL A 33 1.53 -10.02 12.48
C VAL A 33 1.96 -10.73 13.76
N LEU A 34 1.21 -10.56 14.84
CA LEU A 34 1.50 -11.19 16.12
C LEU A 34 0.31 -12.01 16.60
N LYS A 35 0.56 -13.28 16.93
CA LYS A 35 -0.43 -14.11 17.62
C LYS A 35 -0.45 -13.79 19.11
N LYS A 36 -1.63 -13.77 19.72
CA LYS A 36 -1.86 -13.56 21.16
C LYS A 36 -1.48 -14.79 22.00
N ASP A 37 -0.30 -15.36 21.75
CA ASP A 37 0.27 -16.46 22.53
C ASP A 37 1.64 -16.03 23.04
N PHE A 38 1.79 -15.79 24.34
CA PHE A 38 3.03 -15.22 24.90
C PHE A 38 4.14 -16.24 25.17
N GLN A 39 3.82 -17.54 25.17
CA GLN A 39 4.77 -18.62 25.40
C GLN A 39 5.43 -19.12 24.11
N GLY A 40 4.80 -18.85 22.97
CA GLY A 40 5.29 -19.28 21.66
C GLY A 40 6.32 -18.33 21.05
N ASN A 41 6.84 -18.75 19.90
CA ASN A 41 7.68 -17.93 19.04
C ASN A 41 6.88 -17.45 17.83
N HIS A 42 7.30 -16.32 17.27
CA HIS A 42 6.74 -15.78 16.05
C HIS A 42 7.25 -16.59 14.85
N GLU A 43 6.35 -16.98 13.95
CA GLU A 43 6.63 -17.93 12.86
C GLU A 43 7.73 -17.46 11.91
N GLU A 44 7.72 -16.17 11.52
CA GLU A 44 8.64 -15.66 10.51
C GLU A 44 10.02 -15.30 11.11
N THR A 45 10.02 -14.58 12.23
CA THR A 45 11.27 -14.09 12.83
C THR A 45 11.90 -15.09 13.80
N GLY A 46 11.15 -16.09 14.29
CA GLY A 46 11.60 -17.06 15.29
C GLY A 46 11.90 -16.43 16.66
N VAL A 47 11.37 -15.24 16.93
CA VAL A 47 11.58 -14.50 18.18
C VAL A 47 10.46 -14.82 19.17
N PRO A 48 10.71 -14.91 20.48
CA PRO A 48 9.63 -15.11 21.45
C PRO A 48 8.58 -14.00 21.38
N ASN A 49 7.32 -14.39 21.32
CA ASN A 49 6.20 -13.46 21.11
C ASN A 49 6.12 -12.37 22.17
N LEU A 50 6.52 -12.69 23.41
CA LEU A 50 6.57 -11.71 24.49
C LEU A 50 7.54 -10.55 24.20
N HIS A 51 8.70 -10.80 23.58
CA HIS A 51 9.62 -9.74 23.18
C HIS A 51 9.05 -8.90 22.04
N CYS A 52 8.39 -9.56 21.06
CA CYS A 52 7.68 -8.87 19.98
C CYS A 52 6.59 -7.96 20.56
N TYR A 53 5.75 -8.48 21.45
CA TYR A 53 4.67 -7.74 22.08
C TYR A 53 5.16 -6.48 22.81
N ILE A 54 6.22 -6.60 23.62
CA ILE A 54 6.78 -5.45 24.35
C ILE A 54 7.26 -4.36 23.39
N LEU A 55 7.96 -4.75 22.31
CA LEU A 55 8.47 -3.79 21.34
C LEU A 55 7.35 -3.15 20.52
N LEU A 56 6.44 -3.95 19.97
CA LEU A 56 5.35 -3.48 19.13
C LEU A 56 4.38 -2.60 19.93
N ARG A 57 4.11 -2.94 21.20
CA ARG A 57 3.37 -2.07 22.12
C ARG A 57 4.06 -0.73 22.30
N SER A 58 5.39 -0.70 22.44
CA SER A 58 6.11 0.58 22.55
C SER A 58 6.06 1.42 21.26
N LEU A 59 5.90 0.81 20.09
CA LEU A 59 5.80 1.49 18.79
C LEU A 59 4.38 2.02 18.56
N LYS A 60 3.36 1.23 18.88
CA LYS A 60 1.95 1.65 18.76
C LYS A 60 1.62 2.80 19.72
N ASP A 61 2.11 2.74 20.96
CA ASP A 61 1.84 3.76 21.98
C ASP A 61 2.46 5.12 21.59
N ARG A 62 3.43 5.12 20.67
CA ARG A 62 4.03 6.33 20.08
C ARG A 62 3.34 6.80 18.78
N GLY A 63 2.33 6.09 18.30
CA GLY A 63 1.64 6.38 17.03
C GLY A 63 2.49 6.12 15.77
N LEU A 64 3.52 5.27 15.88
CA LEU A 64 4.39 4.91 14.75
C LEU A 64 3.80 3.76 13.91
N MET A 65 2.90 3.01 14.52
CA MET A 65 2.20 1.90 13.93
C MET A 65 0.75 1.98 14.33
N GLU A 66 -0.07 1.35 13.54
CA GLU A 66 -1.48 1.21 13.79
C GLU A 66 -1.83 -0.27 13.92
N GLU A 67 -2.86 -0.56 14.70
CA GLU A 67 -3.19 -1.91 15.16
C GLU A 67 -4.62 -2.28 14.74
N VAL A 68 -4.77 -3.46 14.15
CA VAL A 68 -6.07 -4.14 13.99
C VAL A 68 -6.00 -5.48 14.69
N TYR A 69 -6.98 -5.78 15.53
CA TYR A 69 -7.05 -7.06 16.22
C TYR A 69 -8.21 -7.90 15.69
N ASN A 70 -7.93 -9.14 15.29
CA ASN A 70 -8.95 -10.10 14.87
C ASN A 70 -8.58 -11.52 15.29
N TRP A 71 -9.55 -12.25 15.87
CA TRP A 71 -9.47 -13.69 16.20
C TRP A 71 -8.15 -14.16 16.83
N GLY A 72 -7.62 -13.40 17.81
CA GLY A 72 -6.37 -13.78 18.50
C GLY A 72 -5.10 -13.37 17.76
N PHE A 73 -5.21 -12.67 16.64
CA PHE A 73 -4.11 -12.10 15.90
C PHE A 73 -4.17 -10.57 15.93
N THR A 74 -3.01 -9.97 16.09
CA THR A 74 -2.77 -8.54 16.02
C THR A 74 -2.04 -8.25 14.72
N TYR A 75 -2.69 -7.53 13.82
CA TYR A 75 -2.14 -7.04 12.56
C TYR A 75 -1.67 -5.61 12.77
N LEU A 76 -0.40 -5.35 12.45
CA LEU A 76 0.21 -4.06 12.67
C LEU A 76 0.74 -3.51 11.36
N TYR A 77 0.35 -2.29 11.03
CA TYR A 77 0.78 -1.59 9.84
C TYR A 77 1.68 -0.40 10.21
N LEU A 78 2.76 -0.25 9.46
CA LEU A 78 3.74 0.81 9.71
C LEU A 78 3.29 2.13 9.06
N ASN A 79 3.30 3.21 9.82
CA ASN A 79 3.02 4.55 9.31
C ASN A 79 4.29 5.19 8.70
N LEU A 80 4.11 6.25 7.88
CA LEU A 80 5.23 7.03 7.32
C LEU A 80 6.20 7.53 8.41
N LYS A 81 5.66 8.06 9.52
CA LYS A 81 6.45 8.48 10.70
C LYS A 81 7.21 7.31 11.34
N GLY A 82 6.62 6.12 11.30
CA GLY A 82 7.26 4.89 11.79
C GLY A 82 8.47 4.50 10.96
N CYS A 83 8.41 4.67 9.64
CA CYS A 83 9.55 4.46 8.75
C CYS A 83 10.73 5.35 9.12
N GLU A 84 10.50 6.65 9.33
CA GLU A 84 11.53 7.60 9.75
C GLU A 84 12.17 7.20 11.08
N TYR A 85 11.34 6.83 12.07
CA TYR A 85 11.82 6.37 13.37
C TYR A 85 12.70 5.12 13.25
N LEU A 86 12.29 4.14 12.45
CA LEU A 86 13.07 2.90 12.27
C LEU A 86 14.40 3.17 11.55
N LYS A 87 14.43 4.09 10.57
CA LYS A 87 15.65 4.54 9.91
C LYS A 87 16.64 5.14 10.92
N GLU A 88 16.17 6.04 11.79
CA GLU A 88 16.99 6.63 12.86
C GLU A 88 17.53 5.56 13.81
N LYS A 89 16.69 4.61 14.26
CA LYS A 89 17.12 3.57 15.22
C LYS A 89 18.03 2.51 14.64
N LEU A 90 17.97 2.27 13.34
CA LEU A 90 18.88 1.35 12.66
C LEU A 90 20.16 2.05 12.18
N GLY A 91 20.22 3.39 12.19
CA GLY A 91 21.37 4.17 11.72
C GLY A 91 21.62 4.01 10.22
N ILE A 92 20.59 3.63 9.46
CA ILE A 92 20.69 3.48 8.00
C ILE A 92 20.38 4.85 7.40
N SER A 93 21.35 5.44 6.70
CA SER A 93 21.15 6.67 5.93
C SER A 93 20.15 6.41 4.79
N ALA A 94 18.91 6.78 5.08
CA ALA A 94 17.76 7.14 4.24
C ALA A 94 17.41 6.45 2.91
N ASP A 95 18.33 5.93 2.08
CA ASP A 95 18.06 5.97 0.63
C ASP A 95 17.55 4.69 -0.03
N ASN A 96 17.86 3.49 0.48
CA ASN A 96 17.59 2.26 -0.29
C ASN A 96 16.49 1.33 0.25
N VAL A 97 16.06 1.45 1.50
CA VAL A 97 15.07 0.52 2.09
C VAL A 97 13.73 1.20 2.23
N ILE A 98 12.92 1.01 1.18
CA ILE A 98 11.50 1.33 1.18
C ILE A 98 10.76 0.04 1.55
N PRO A 99 9.90 0.04 2.60
CA PRO A 99 9.13 -1.14 2.94
C PRO A 99 8.25 -1.57 1.78
N ASN A 100 7.98 -2.87 1.68
CA ASN A 100 7.20 -3.43 0.57
C ASN A 100 5.80 -2.81 0.46
N THR A 101 5.18 -2.42 1.59
CA THR A 101 3.88 -1.71 1.60
C THR A 101 3.92 -0.33 0.94
N PHE A 102 5.03 0.39 0.99
CA PHE A 102 5.15 1.73 0.42
C PHE A 102 5.56 1.73 -1.05
N LYS A 103 5.89 0.56 -1.61
CA LYS A 103 6.13 0.41 -3.05
C LYS A 103 4.78 0.42 -3.76
N ALA A 104 4.60 1.36 -4.68
CA ALA A 104 3.38 1.45 -5.47
C ALA A 104 3.15 0.17 -6.28
N SER A 105 1.93 -0.38 -6.22
CA SER A 105 1.52 -1.50 -7.06
C SER A 105 1.43 -1.06 -8.51
N LYS A 106 1.99 -1.86 -9.43
CA LYS A 106 1.95 -1.58 -10.88
C LYS A 106 0.58 -1.82 -11.51
N GLN A 107 -0.29 -2.56 -10.82
CA GLN A 107 -1.60 -2.95 -11.30
C GLN A 107 -2.67 -2.50 -10.31
N ASN A 108 -3.80 -2.03 -10.84
CA ASN A 108 -5.00 -1.74 -10.09
C ASN A 108 -5.89 -2.99 -10.11
N TYR A 109 -6.23 -3.54 -8.94
CA TYR A 109 -7.01 -4.77 -8.81
C TYR A 109 -8.53 -4.55 -8.76
N ILE A 110 -9.00 -3.35 -9.11
CA ILE A 110 -10.44 -3.05 -9.19
C ILE A 110 -10.95 -3.72 -10.46
N SER A 111 -11.40 -4.97 -10.34
CA SER A 111 -12.13 -5.67 -11.40
C SER A 111 -13.53 -5.10 -11.50
N ARG A 112 -13.98 -4.81 -12.73
CA ARG A 112 -15.40 -4.61 -12.99
C ARG A 112 -16.10 -5.94 -12.74
N GLU A 113 -17.14 -5.93 -11.91
CA GLU A 113 -18.02 -7.09 -11.75
C GLU A 113 -18.47 -7.55 -13.14
N GLU A 114 -18.20 -8.81 -13.48
CA GLU A 114 -18.70 -9.40 -14.71
C GLU A 114 -20.23 -9.38 -14.61
N GLU A 115 -20.87 -8.52 -15.41
CA GLU A 115 -22.31 -8.55 -15.55
C GLU A 115 -22.66 -9.92 -16.15
N ASP A 116 -23.29 -10.78 -15.34
CA ASP A 116 -23.88 -12.04 -15.80
C ASP A 116 -24.58 -11.83 -17.16
N GLU A 117 -24.38 -12.74 -18.11
CA GLU A 117 -24.95 -12.66 -19.46
C GLU A 117 -26.49 -12.44 -19.46
N GLU A 118 -27.18 -12.78 -18.36
CA GLU A 118 -28.59 -12.51 -18.15
C GLU A 118 -28.95 -11.01 -17.99
N GLY A 119 -28.03 -10.18 -17.48
CA GLY A 119 -28.19 -8.74 -17.37
C GLY A 119 -28.04 -8.01 -18.70
N ARG A 120 -27.24 -8.58 -19.62
CA ARG A 120 -27.01 -8.04 -20.96
C ARG A 120 -28.24 -8.21 -21.86
N ALA A 121 -29.01 -9.27 -21.67
CA ALA A 121 -30.29 -9.50 -22.35
C ALA A 121 -31.38 -8.50 -21.92
N LYS A 122 -31.44 -8.13 -20.63
CA LYS A 122 -32.42 -7.15 -20.11
C LYS A 122 -32.15 -5.72 -20.56
N ARG A 123 -30.89 -5.33 -20.81
CA ARG A 123 -30.56 -3.99 -21.36
C ARG A 123 -30.87 -3.85 -22.85
N ARG A 124 -31.03 -4.94 -23.60
CA ARG A 124 -31.54 -4.91 -24.99
C ARG A 124 -33.06 -4.76 -25.07
N PHE A 125 -33.78 -5.14 -24.01
CA PHE A 125 -35.24 -5.15 -23.99
C PHE A 125 -35.87 -3.79 -23.60
N ASN A 126 -35.10 -2.86 -23.04
CA ASN A 126 -35.60 -1.55 -22.58
C ASN A 126 -35.11 -0.37 -23.42
N ASN A 127 -34.79 -0.59 -24.70
CA ASN A 127 -34.53 0.49 -25.65
C ASN A 127 -35.73 0.60 -26.62
N PRO A 128 -36.70 1.53 -26.40
CA PRO A 128 -37.85 1.72 -27.27
C PRO A 128 -37.48 2.55 -28.52
N ARG A 129 -36.30 2.33 -29.10
CA ARG A 129 -35.86 2.92 -30.37
C ARG A 129 -35.08 1.89 -31.19
N GLY A 130 -35.79 1.25 -32.11
CA GLY A 130 -35.17 0.41 -33.14
C GLY A 130 -36.10 -0.72 -33.59
N GLY A 131 -37.21 -0.35 -34.21
CA GLY A 131 -38.18 -1.31 -34.75
C GLY A 131 -37.61 -2.17 -35.87
N ALA A 132 -37.97 -3.45 -35.80
CA ALA A 132 -38.45 -4.33 -36.85
C ALA A 132 -38.04 -4.12 -38.34
N ARG A 133 -37.62 -5.27 -38.92
CA ARG A 133 -37.88 -5.79 -40.29
C ARG A 133 -36.97 -5.40 -41.45
N GLY A 134 -36.65 -6.44 -42.24
CA GLY A 134 -36.22 -6.40 -43.66
C GLY A 134 -34.71 -6.62 -43.79
N GLU A 135 -34.20 -7.75 -44.26
CA GLU A 135 -34.28 -8.27 -45.63
C GLU A 135 -33.75 -7.28 -46.69
N GLY A 136 -32.77 -7.72 -47.46
CA GLY A 136 -32.42 -7.10 -48.74
C GLY A 136 -31.24 -6.11 -48.69
N GLY A 137 -30.32 -6.30 -49.64
CA GLY A 137 -29.13 -5.49 -49.80
C GLY A 137 -29.32 -4.16 -50.52
N ARG A 138 -28.15 -3.58 -50.85
CA ARG A 138 -27.84 -2.41 -51.69
C ARG A 138 -27.57 -1.09 -50.94
N ARG A 139 -26.30 -0.68 -51.06
CA ARG A 139 -25.79 0.66 -51.41
C ARG A 139 -26.49 1.89 -50.81
N GLY A 140 -25.74 2.67 -50.04
CA GLY A 140 -26.01 4.09 -49.82
C GLY A 140 -24.82 4.77 -49.15
N TYR A 141 -24.20 5.69 -49.88
CA TYR A 141 -23.01 6.46 -49.52
C TYR A 141 -23.25 7.43 -48.35
N GLY A 142 -22.19 7.69 -47.58
CA GLY A 142 -21.85 9.07 -47.21
C GLY A 142 -22.06 9.47 -45.75
N GLN A 143 -20.95 9.96 -45.18
CA GLN A 143 -20.87 11.16 -44.32
C GLN A 143 -20.48 10.94 -42.86
N GLY A 144 -19.25 11.37 -42.57
CA GLY A 144 -19.02 12.29 -41.46
C GLY A 144 -18.38 11.71 -40.21
N GLY A 145 -17.05 11.63 -40.20
CA GLY A 145 -16.28 11.35 -38.99
C GLY A 145 -16.21 12.54 -38.01
N ARG A 146 -15.79 12.24 -36.77
CA ARG A 146 -14.98 13.13 -35.93
C ARG A 146 -14.09 12.29 -35.01
N ARG A 147 -12.81 12.23 -35.35
CA ARG A 147 -11.68 11.88 -34.47
C ARG A 147 -11.44 13.10 -33.58
N ARG A 148 -11.37 12.91 -32.27
CA ARG A 148 -11.08 13.94 -31.27
C ARG A 148 -9.57 13.96 -31.05
N GLU A 149 -8.87 14.83 -31.74
CA GLU A 149 -7.47 15.21 -31.49
C GLU A 149 -7.48 16.70 -31.13
N GLY A 150 -6.96 17.05 -29.96
CA GLY A 150 -6.91 18.43 -29.50
C GLY A 150 -6.46 18.51 -28.06
N GLU A 151 -5.15 18.41 -27.84
CA GLU A 151 -4.52 18.74 -26.55
C GLU A 151 -2.99 18.93 -26.67
N ASN A 152 -2.46 19.35 -27.84
CA ASN A 152 -1.01 19.50 -28.02
C ASN A 152 -0.58 20.76 -28.79
N GLN A 153 -1.35 21.84 -28.72
CA GLN A 153 -1.02 23.13 -29.36
C GLN A 153 -0.71 24.27 -28.37
N GLY A 154 -0.83 24.03 -27.06
CA GLY A 154 -0.53 25.04 -26.04
C GLY A 154 0.96 25.16 -25.70
N GLU A 155 1.72 24.08 -25.84
CA GLU A 155 3.12 24.04 -25.39
C GLU A 155 4.10 24.60 -26.44
N GLU A 156 3.78 24.51 -27.73
CA GLU A 156 4.64 25.05 -28.81
C GLU A 156 4.62 26.58 -28.88
N GLN A 157 3.49 27.22 -28.53
CA GLN A 157 3.38 28.68 -28.54
C GLN A 157 4.14 29.31 -27.36
N GLN A 158 4.10 28.68 -26.18
CA GLN A 158 4.84 29.16 -25.00
C GLN A 158 6.36 29.00 -25.17
N GLN A 159 6.82 27.98 -25.89
CA GLN A 159 8.25 27.81 -26.18
C GLN A 159 8.76 28.81 -27.23
N GLN A 160 7.91 29.22 -28.18
CA GLN A 160 8.28 30.24 -29.17
C GLN A 160 8.31 31.65 -28.57
N GLU A 161 7.41 32.00 -27.66
CA GLU A 161 7.46 33.29 -26.94
C GLU A 161 8.70 33.39 -26.04
N GLN A 162 9.06 32.33 -25.31
CA GLN A 162 10.26 32.34 -24.46
C GLN A 162 11.55 32.44 -25.27
N GLN A 163 11.60 31.89 -26.49
CA GLN A 163 12.75 32.03 -27.37
C GLN A 163 12.88 33.44 -27.96
N GLN A 164 11.75 34.10 -28.24
CA GLN A 164 11.75 35.49 -28.73
C GLN A 164 12.14 36.50 -27.64
N GLU A 165 11.76 36.27 -26.39
CA GLU A 165 12.17 37.14 -25.28
C GLU A 165 13.67 37.03 -24.96
N GLN A 166 14.28 35.86 -25.16
CA GLN A 166 15.73 35.67 -24.97
C GLN A 166 16.61 36.26 -26.08
N THR A 167 16.04 36.55 -27.25
CA THR A 167 16.79 37.17 -28.37
C THR A 167 16.69 38.70 -28.39
N ALA A 168 15.91 39.31 -27.48
CA ALA A 168 15.66 40.75 -27.42
C ALA A 168 16.34 41.47 -26.23
N GLN A 169 17.26 40.81 -25.53
CA GLN A 169 18.23 41.42 -24.59
C GLN A 169 19.65 41.23 -25.11
#